data_AF-A0A1Y4W6R0-F1
#
_entry.id   AF-A0A1Y4W6R0-F1
#
_cell.length_a   1.000
_cell.length_b   1.000
_cell.length_c   1.000
_cell.angle_alpha   90.00
_cell.angle_beta   90.00
_cell.angle_gamma   90.00
#
_symmetry.space_group_name_H-M   'P 1'
#
loop_
_entity.id
_entity.type
_entity.pdbx_description
1 polymer ?
#
loop_
_entity_poly.entity_id
_entity_poly.type
_entity_poly.pdbx_seq_one_letter_code
_entity_poly.pdbx_strand_id
1 'polypeptide(L)'
;MYGILGAVTGITNDAALSYYKIVAPHLISGLNIFNAATAILMSLMIATVHKYGYRNILLVLLPMTAIFMALTCVTTNQITIMIAYTISWTAIGVYDLMYPLMWTSYVPRKIRTKMFSVVMIVNLITQTICTFFGGKAVVWFFSLLQGTSYRDASIASGRPELMHGQVLANYTNAYRILLVITAAVTMLAFILALFIHDVPRDYRSEASEESTTPAQKAAIYKKLLNKRTIMWIVYIAGVQLGARLIAVYVPIYLNNYLHIPRDVSSSAIGVYDLMYPLM
;
A
#
# COMPACT_ATOMS: atom_id res chain seq x y z
N MET A 1 13.35 0.20 8.78
CA MET A 1 12.46 -0.71 8.04
C MET A 1 11.08 -0.11 7.80
N TYR A 2 10.35 0.38 8.81
CA TYR A 2 8.99 0.88 8.59
C TYR A 2 8.86 2.04 7.60
N GLY A 3 9.78 3.01 7.63
CA GLY A 3 9.81 4.06 6.60
C GLY A 3 9.97 3.49 5.19
N ILE A 4 10.70 2.39 5.02
CA ILE A 4 10.84 1.72 3.71
C ILE A 4 9.49 1.13 3.28
N LEU A 5 8.72 0.55 4.20
CA LEU A 5 7.38 0.02 3.91
C LEU A 5 6.41 1.15 3.53
N GLY A 6 6.44 2.26 4.26
CA GLY A 6 5.68 3.46 3.90
C GLY A 6 6.08 4.05 2.55
N ALA A 7 7.38 4.04 2.22
CA ALA A 7 7.87 4.45 0.91
C ALA A 7 7.26 3.62 -0.22
N VAL A 8 7.25 2.29 -0.05
CA VAL A 8 6.63 1.36 -1.01
C VAL A 8 5.15 1.65 -1.14
N THR A 9 4.44 1.79 -0.03
CA THR A 9 3.00 2.11 0.00
C THR A 9 2.68 3.43 -0.73
N GLY A 10 3.51 4.46 -0.57
CA GLY A 10 3.32 5.76 -1.23
C GLY A 10 3.48 5.67 -2.75
N ILE A 11 4.52 4.97 -3.21
CA ILE A 11 4.73 4.76 -4.65
C ILE A 11 3.61 3.91 -5.25
N THR A 12 3.13 2.89 -4.52
CA THR A 12 2.06 2.02 -5.03
C THR A 12 0.69 2.71 -5.07
N ASN A 13 0.37 3.54 -4.08
CA ASN A 13 -0.88 4.29 -4.01
C ASN A 13 -1.03 5.37 -5.08
N ASP A 14 0.06 5.74 -5.75
CA ASP A 14 0.06 6.83 -6.71
C ASP A 14 0.64 6.39 -8.07
N ALA A 15 1.94 6.13 -8.15
CA ALA A 15 2.61 5.81 -9.40
C ALA A 15 2.16 4.46 -9.98
N ALA A 16 1.95 3.43 -9.15
CA ALA A 16 1.51 2.13 -9.64
C ALA A 16 0.07 2.16 -10.20
N LEU A 17 -0.86 2.88 -9.56
CA LEU A 17 -2.22 3.03 -10.08
C LEU A 17 -2.25 3.78 -11.43
N SER A 18 -1.46 4.83 -11.58
CA SER A 18 -1.29 5.52 -12.87
C SER A 18 -0.70 4.59 -13.93
N TYR A 19 0.28 3.75 -13.58
CA TYR A 19 0.83 2.73 -14.47
C TYR A 19 -0.22 1.70 -14.91
N TYR A 20 -0.97 1.14 -13.96
CA TYR A 20 -1.98 0.12 -14.26
C TYR A 20 -3.12 0.64 -15.13
N LYS A 21 -3.42 1.94 -15.10
CA LYS A 21 -4.34 2.53 -16.07
C LYS A 21 -3.86 2.35 -17.51
N ILE A 22 -2.55 2.46 -17.74
CA ILE A 22 -1.95 2.35 -19.08
C ILE A 22 -1.87 0.88 -19.51
N VAL A 23 -1.39 0.00 -18.63
CA VAL A 23 -1.09 -1.40 -19.00
C VAL A 23 -2.22 -2.40 -18.72
N ALA A 24 -3.17 -2.04 -17.84
CA ALA A 24 -4.25 -2.92 -17.41
C ALA A 24 -5.54 -2.12 -17.10
N PRO A 25 -6.17 -1.47 -18.09
CA PRO A 25 -7.33 -0.60 -17.87
C PRO A 25 -8.53 -1.31 -17.20
N HIS A 26 -8.73 -2.62 -17.46
CA HIS A 26 -9.78 -3.40 -16.81
C HIS A 26 -9.59 -3.55 -15.29
N LEU A 27 -8.34 -3.49 -14.78
CA LEU A 27 -8.07 -3.46 -13.35
C LEU A 27 -8.63 -2.16 -12.75
N ILE A 28 -8.41 -1.02 -13.42
CA ILE A 28 -8.85 0.29 -12.94
C ILE A 28 -10.38 0.42 -12.99
N SER A 29 -11.03 -0.08 -14.05
CA SER A 29 -12.49 -0.10 -14.11
C SER A 29 -13.10 -0.97 -13.00
N GLY A 30 -12.42 -2.04 -12.61
CA GLY A 30 -12.84 -2.96 -11.54
C GLY A 30 -12.22 -2.68 -10.17
N LEU A 31 -11.56 -1.54 -9.97
CA LEU A 31 -10.64 -1.32 -8.84
C LEU A 31 -11.32 -1.51 -7.47
N ASN A 32 -12.61 -1.14 -7.37
CA ASN A 32 -13.39 -1.36 -6.15
C ASN A 32 -13.57 -2.85 -5.81
N ILE A 33 -13.73 -3.72 -6.81
CA ILE A 33 -13.86 -5.18 -6.61
C ILE A 33 -12.52 -5.75 -6.13
N PHE A 34 -11.41 -5.32 -6.75
CA PHE A 34 -10.07 -5.72 -6.33
C PHE A 34 -9.72 -5.20 -4.93
N ASN A 35 -10.12 -3.97 -4.59
CA ASN A 35 -9.96 -3.42 -3.24
C ASN A 35 -10.80 -4.17 -2.19
N ALA A 36 -11.99 -4.66 -2.55
CA ALA A 36 -12.79 -5.51 -1.68
C ALA A 36 -12.13 -6.90 -1.51
N ALA A 37 -11.66 -7.51 -2.59
CA ALA A 37 -10.97 -8.80 -2.56
C ALA A 37 -9.70 -8.75 -1.72
N THR A 38 -8.85 -7.72 -1.93
CA THR A 38 -7.65 -7.49 -1.11
C THR A 38 -8.02 -7.26 0.35
N ALA A 39 -9.08 -6.52 0.68
CA ALA A 39 -9.52 -6.34 2.06
C ALA A 39 -9.90 -7.65 2.75
N ILE A 40 -10.61 -8.54 2.06
CA ILE A 40 -10.95 -9.87 2.58
C ILE A 40 -9.67 -10.69 2.80
N LEU A 41 -8.77 -10.74 1.81
CA LEU A 41 -7.51 -11.46 1.92
C LEU A 41 -6.64 -10.92 3.06
N MET A 42 -6.53 -9.60 3.19
CA MET A 42 -5.82 -8.94 4.29
C MET A 42 -6.39 -9.37 5.65
N SER A 43 -7.72 -9.38 5.79
CA SER A 43 -8.38 -9.78 7.05
C SER A 43 -8.06 -11.23 7.43
N LEU A 44 -8.06 -12.14 6.44
CA LEU A 44 -7.71 -13.55 6.63
C LEU A 44 -6.25 -13.72 7.03
N MET A 45 -5.33 -13.02 6.38
CA MET A 45 -3.91 -13.08 6.71
C MET A 45 -3.59 -12.49 8.07
N ILE A 46 -4.23 -11.37 8.46
CA ILE A 46 -4.07 -10.81 9.80
C ILE A 46 -4.59 -11.78 10.86
N ALA A 47 -5.70 -12.47 10.57
CA ALA A 47 -6.22 -13.50 11.46
C ALA A 47 -5.25 -14.68 11.64
N THR A 48 -4.31 -14.96 10.74
CA THR A 48 -3.33 -16.04 10.92
C THR A 48 -2.04 -15.61 11.66
N VAL A 49 -1.88 -14.30 11.94
CA VAL A 49 -0.68 -13.75 12.63
C VAL A 49 -0.44 -14.39 13.99
N HIS A 50 -1.48 -14.64 14.78
CA HIS A 50 -1.35 -15.31 16.09
C HIS A 50 -0.77 -16.73 16.00
N LYS A 51 -0.93 -17.42 14.85
CA LYS A 51 -0.41 -18.77 14.64
C LYS A 51 1.04 -18.76 14.19
N TYR A 52 1.37 -17.96 13.17
CA TYR A 52 2.65 -18.03 12.48
C TYR A 52 3.70 -17.03 13.00
N GLY A 53 3.29 -15.99 13.74
CA GLY A 53 4.18 -14.96 14.25
C GLY A 53 4.46 -13.84 13.25
N TYR A 54 4.88 -12.70 13.79
CA TYR A 54 5.08 -11.48 13.02
C TYR A 54 6.24 -11.61 12.01
N ARG A 55 7.35 -12.22 12.41
CA ARG A 55 8.55 -12.35 11.57
C ARG A 55 8.30 -13.24 10.36
N ASN A 56 7.75 -14.43 10.59
CA ASN A 56 7.54 -15.41 9.52
C ASN A 56 6.61 -14.87 8.42
N ILE A 57 5.59 -14.08 8.81
CA ILE A 57 4.70 -13.44 7.85
C ILE A 57 5.45 -12.34 7.08
N LEU A 58 6.23 -11.48 7.73
CA LEU A 58 7.04 -10.47 7.02
C LEU A 58 8.03 -11.08 6.04
N LEU A 59 8.67 -12.19 6.43
CA LEU A 59 9.65 -12.89 5.59
C LEU A 59 9.03 -13.46 4.31
N VAL A 60 7.73 -13.76 4.31
CA VAL A 60 7.03 -14.23 3.12
C VAL A 60 6.43 -13.06 2.33
N LEU A 61 5.83 -12.09 3.01
CA LEU A 61 5.11 -11.00 2.36
C LEU A 61 6.02 -10.04 1.60
N LEU A 62 7.19 -9.69 2.14
CA LEU A 62 8.11 -8.75 1.50
C LEU A 62 8.63 -9.25 0.15
N PRO A 63 9.18 -10.49 0.02
CA PRO A 63 9.59 -11.00 -1.28
C PRO A 63 8.40 -11.26 -2.20
N MET A 64 7.23 -11.66 -1.67
CA MET A 64 6.01 -11.74 -2.48
C MET A 64 5.66 -10.38 -3.11
N THR A 65 5.64 -9.29 -2.33
CA THR A 65 5.39 -7.95 -2.87
C THR A 65 6.37 -7.59 -3.97
N ALA A 66 7.67 -7.81 -3.75
CA ALA A 66 8.70 -7.49 -4.74
C ALA A 66 8.55 -8.30 -6.04
N ILE A 67 8.35 -9.62 -5.94
CA ILE A 67 8.23 -10.52 -7.09
C ILE A 67 6.98 -10.20 -7.90
N PHE A 68 5.81 -10.07 -7.24
CA PHE A 68 4.56 -9.80 -7.94
C PHE A 68 4.52 -8.38 -8.51
N MET A 69 5.15 -7.39 -7.85
CA MET A 69 5.30 -6.04 -8.41
C MET A 69 6.23 -6.04 -9.63
N ALA A 70 7.34 -6.77 -9.60
CA ALA A 70 8.20 -6.92 -10.78
C ALA A 70 7.48 -7.65 -11.92
N LEU A 71 6.65 -8.66 -11.60
CA LEU A 71 5.87 -9.40 -12.59
C LEU A 71 4.91 -8.49 -13.38
N THR A 72 4.29 -7.49 -12.74
CA THR A 72 3.43 -6.52 -13.45
C THR A 72 4.19 -5.61 -14.43
N CYS A 73 5.52 -5.53 -14.30
CA CYS A 73 6.37 -4.77 -15.22
C CYS A 73 6.79 -5.59 -16.45
N VAL A 74 6.86 -6.91 -16.34
CA VAL A 74 7.37 -7.81 -17.39
C VAL A 74 6.25 -8.39 -18.26
N THR A 75 5.08 -8.64 -17.68
CA THR A 75 3.95 -9.25 -18.41
C THR A 75 3.07 -8.21 -19.09
N THR A 76 2.53 -8.57 -20.25
CA THR A 76 1.46 -7.83 -20.94
C THR A 76 0.09 -8.50 -20.75
N ASN A 77 0.04 -9.68 -20.14
CA ASN A 77 -1.21 -10.40 -19.90
C ASN A 77 -1.98 -9.75 -18.75
N GLN A 78 -3.15 -9.24 -19.08
CA GLN A 78 -3.99 -8.51 -18.14
C GLN A 78 -4.45 -9.34 -16.93
N ILE A 79 -4.77 -10.61 -17.12
CA ILE A 79 -5.18 -11.51 -16.03
C ILE A 79 -4.02 -11.67 -15.05
N THR A 80 -2.80 -11.86 -15.57
CA THR A 80 -1.59 -11.95 -14.76
C THR A 80 -1.34 -10.67 -13.98
N ILE A 81 -1.52 -9.49 -14.60
CA ILE A 81 -1.36 -8.19 -13.91
C ILE A 81 -2.40 -8.05 -12.79
N MET A 82 -3.65 -8.44 -13.02
CA MET A 82 -4.71 -8.34 -12.01
C MET A 82 -4.45 -9.24 -10.79
N ILE A 83 -3.97 -10.47 -11.03
CA ILE A 83 -3.60 -11.41 -9.95
C ILE A 83 -2.39 -10.86 -9.18
N ALA A 84 -1.35 -10.43 -9.89
CA ALA A 84 -0.13 -9.90 -9.29
C ALA A 84 -0.40 -8.62 -8.48
N TYR A 85 -1.26 -7.73 -8.99
CA TYR A 85 -1.75 -6.57 -8.24
C TYR A 85 -2.44 -7.00 -6.95
N THR A 86 -3.39 -7.93 -7.02
CA THR A 86 -4.17 -8.38 -5.85
C THR A 86 -3.25 -8.94 -4.76
N ILE A 87 -2.28 -9.77 -5.15
CA ILE A 87 -1.35 -10.39 -4.20
C ILE A 87 -0.41 -9.35 -3.60
N SER A 88 0.23 -8.51 -4.42
CA SER A 88 1.16 -7.49 -3.94
C SER A 88 0.46 -6.46 -3.05
N TRP A 89 -0.74 -6.00 -3.44
CA TRP A 89 -1.53 -5.05 -2.66
C TRP A 89 -2.00 -5.62 -1.31
N THR A 90 -2.40 -6.89 -1.31
CA THR A 90 -2.75 -7.58 -0.06
C THR A 90 -1.53 -7.66 0.85
N ALA A 91 -0.37 -8.06 0.33
CA ALA A 91 0.86 -8.16 1.10
C ALA A 91 1.26 -6.80 1.71
N ILE A 92 1.15 -5.73 0.91
CA ILE A 92 1.38 -4.34 1.35
C ILE A 92 0.50 -3.98 2.55
N GLY A 93 -0.81 -4.13 2.41
CA GLY A 93 -1.72 -3.73 3.48
C GLY A 93 -1.63 -4.63 4.73
N VAL A 94 -1.24 -5.90 4.59
CA VAL A 94 -0.99 -6.75 5.77
C VAL A 94 0.21 -6.24 6.56
N TYR A 95 1.35 -5.97 5.93
CA TYR A 95 2.52 -5.51 6.70
C TYR A 95 2.34 -4.10 7.26
N ASP A 96 1.57 -3.23 6.58
CA ASP A 96 1.28 -1.87 7.09
C ASP A 96 0.44 -1.90 8.36
N LEU A 97 -0.51 -2.84 8.46
CA LEU A 97 -1.31 -3.03 9.67
C LEU A 97 -0.56 -3.81 10.76
N MET A 98 0.26 -4.78 10.34
CA MET A 98 0.92 -5.69 11.25
C MET A 98 2.13 -5.06 11.95
N TYR A 99 2.86 -4.17 11.28
CA TYR A 99 4.10 -3.62 11.81
C TYR A 99 3.92 -2.72 13.06
N PRO A 100 2.94 -1.81 13.13
CA PRO A 100 2.64 -1.08 14.36
C PRO A 100 2.30 -2.02 15.53
N LEU A 101 1.55 -3.09 15.26
CA LEU A 101 1.18 -4.10 16.26
C LEU A 101 2.42 -4.83 16.78
N MET A 102 3.29 -5.27 15.88
CA MET A 102 4.57 -5.88 16.21
C MET A 102 5.44 -4.92 17.06
N TRP A 103 5.49 -3.63 16.74
CA TRP A 103 6.29 -2.70 17.55
C TRP A 103 5.73 -2.52 18.97
N THR A 104 4.41 -2.57 19.13
CA THR A 104 3.78 -2.43 20.46
C THR A 104 4.02 -3.59 21.41
N SER A 105 4.40 -4.78 20.91
CA SER A 105 4.76 -5.92 21.76
C SER A 105 6.13 -5.72 22.42
N TYR A 106 7.09 -5.11 21.71
CA TYR A 106 8.44 -4.83 22.21
C TYR A 106 8.53 -3.61 23.14
N VAL A 107 7.43 -2.87 23.33
CA VAL A 107 7.41 -1.60 24.05
C VAL A 107 6.65 -1.71 25.39
N PRO A 108 7.19 -1.15 26.50
CA PRO A 108 6.50 -1.11 27.79
C PRO A 108 5.11 -0.48 27.72
N ARG A 109 4.13 -1.05 28.45
CA ARG A 109 2.71 -0.61 28.44
C ARG A 109 2.53 0.90 28.61
N LYS A 110 3.37 1.54 29.44
CA LYS A 110 3.30 2.99 29.74
C LYS A 110 3.52 3.90 28.52
N ILE A 111 4.29 3.45 27.53
CA ILE A 111 4.63 4.23 26.32
C ILE A 111 4.09 3.62 25.03
N ARG A 112 3.34 2.51 25.12
CA ARG A 112 2.83 1.75 23.98
C ARG A 112 2.01 2.60 23.01
N THR A 113 1.04 3.36 23.53
CA THR A 113 0.18 4.22 22.70
C THR A 113 1.01 5.30 21.99
N LYS A 114 1.95 5.93 22.70
CA LYS A 114 2.85 6.93 22.11
C LYS A 114 3.70 6.33 21.00
N MET A 115 4.32 5.17 21.23
CA MET A 115 5.15 4.51 20.23
C MET A 115 4.35 4.01 19.03
N PHE A 116 3.13 3.51 19.23
CA PHE A 116 2.22 3.16 18.14
C PHE A 116 1.95 4.38 17.24
N SER A 117 1.60 5.53 17.83
CA SER A 117 1.38 6.77 17.08
C SER A 117 2.64 7.25 16.36
N VAL A 118 3.81 7.21 17.02
CA VAL A 118 5.08 7.61 16.39
C VAL A 118 5.39 6.74 15.18
N VAL A 119 5.22 5.43 15.30
CA VAL A 119 5.44 4.48 14.20
C VAL A 119 4.49 4.85 13.05
N MET A 120 3.19 4.97 13.30
CA MET A 120 2.20 5.36 12.30
C MET A 120 2.52 6.70 11.60
N ILE A 121 2.93 7.72 12.36
CA ILE A 121 3.34 9.03 11.81
C ILE A 121 4.57 8.89 10.92
N VAL A 122 5.57 8.10 11.31
CA VAL A 122 6.75 7.84 10.47
C VAL A 122 6.36 7.14 9.18
N ASN A 123 5.40 6.20 9.21
CA ASN A 123 4.89 5.58 7.98
C ASN A 123 4.33 6.64 7.05
N LEU A 124 3.44 7.47 7.60
CA LEU A 124 2.69 8.45 6.84
C LEU A 124 3.60 9.51 6.23
N ILE A 125 4.53 10.05 7.01
CA ILE A 125 5.50 11.02 6.52
C ILE A 125 6.31 10.41 5.37
N THR A 126 6.76 9.16 5.52
CA THR A 126 7.56 8.52 4.47
C THR A 126 6.72 8.22 3.24
N GLN A 127 5.47 7.77 3.42
CA GLN A 127 4.49 7.60 2.36
C GLN A 127 4.30 8.90 1.59
N THR A 128 3.99 10.00 2.27
CA THR A 128 3.81 11.32 1.65
C THR A 128 5.04 11.78 0.87
N ILE A 129 6.23 11.66 1.46
CA ILE A 129 7.49 12.05 0.80
C ILE A 129 7.67 11.23 -0.47
N CYS A 130 7.47 9.92 -0.42
CA CYS A 130 7.63 9.04 -1.57
C CYS A 130 6.53 9.22 -2.61
N THR A 131 5.30 9.51 -2.22
CA THR A 131 4.22 9.92 -3.12
C THR A 131 4.64 11.18 -3.87
N PHE A 132 5.15 12.21 -3.18
CA PHE A 132 5.57 13.49 -3.76
C PHE A 132 6.76 13.37 -4.72
N PHE A 133 7.78 12.59 -4.36
CA PHE A 133 8.95 12.38 -5.22
C PHE A 133 8.69 11.34 -6.31
N GLY A 134 7.76 10.40 -6.10
CA GLY A 134 7.43 9.34 -7.05
C GLY A 134 6.96 9.90 -8.39
N GLY A 135 6.02 10.83 -8.39
CA GLY A 135 5.56 11.47 -9.64
C GLY A 135 6.66 12.23 -10.37
N LYS A 136 7.52 12.94 -9.64
CA LYS A 136 8.68 13.65 -10.21
C LYS A 136 9.72 12.70 -10.79
N ALA A 137 9.95 11.57 -10.12
CA ALA A 137 10.86 10.53 -10.60
C ALA A 137 10.37 9.93 -11.93
N VAL A 138 9.05 9.67 -12.07
CA VAL A 138 8.48 9.20 -13.35
C VAL A 138 8.72 10.21 -14.47
N VAL A 139 8.43 11.50 -14.23
CA VAL A 139 8.65 12.56 -15.24
C VAL A 139 10.12 12.68 -15.61
N TRP A 140 11.02 12.55 -14.62
CA TRP A 140 12.45 12.58 -14.86
C TRP A 140 12.92 11.39 -15.71
N PHE A 141 12.54 10.16 -15.37
CA PHE A 141 12.84 8.98 -16.21
C PHE A 141 12.25 9.11 -17.60
N PHE A 142 11.04 9.67 -17.72
CA PHE A 142 10.42 9.91 -19.02
C PHE A 142 11.20 10.93 -19.86
N SER A 143 11.67 12.03 -19.26
CA SER A 143 12.52 13.01 -19.94
C SER A 143 13.83 12.40 -20.44
N LEU A 144 14.45 11.51 -19.64
CA LEU A 144 15.67 10.81 -20.03
C LEU A 144 15.42 9.85 -21.20
N LEU A 145 14.32 9.10 -21.17
CA LEU A 145 13.95 8.16 -22.23
C LEU A 145 13.53 8.86 -23.53
N GLN A 146 12.99 10.08 -23.45
CA GLN A 146 12.65 10.89 -24.61
C GLN A 146 13.77 11.79 -25.13
N GLY A 147 14.83 12.02 -24.33
CA GLY A 147 15.85 13.01 -24.66
C GLY A 147 15.32 14.45 -24.69
N THR A 148 14.26 14.75 -23.92
CA THR A 148 13.64 16.07 -23.84
C THR A 148 13.89 16.73 -22.49
N SER A 149 13.55 18.03 -22.36
CA SER A 149 13.68 18.71 -21.07
C SER A 149 12.64 18.19 -20.07
N TYR A 150 12.95 18.27 -18.77
CA TYR A 150 12.00 17.90 -17.70
C TYR A 150 10.67 18.66 -17.82
N ARG A 151 10.73 19.93 -18.24
CA ARG A 151 9.54 20.77 -18.40
C ARG A 151 8.63 20.24 -19.51
N ASP A 152 9.20 19.86 -20.66
CA ASP A 152 8.43 19.35 -21.79
C ASP A 152 7.84 17.97 -21.47
N ALA A 153 8.62 17.12 -20.78
CA ALA A 153 8.15 15.83 -20.29
C ALA A 153 7.03 15.97 -19.25
N SER A 154 7.11 16.97 -18.35
CA SER A 154 6.07 17.28 -17.37
C SER A 154 4.77 17.71 -18.06
N ILE A 155 4.84 18.64 -19.02
CA ILE A 155 3.68 19.08 -19.79
C ILE A 155 3.06 17.91 -20.56
N ALA A 156 3.88 17.10 -21.22
CA ALA A 156 3.41 15.92 -21.94
C ALA A 156 2.72 14.91 -21.00
N SER A 157 3.27 14.70 -19.79
CA SER A 157 2.68 13.80 -18.78
C SER A 157 1.29 14.20 -18.30
N GLY A 158 0.89 15.45 -18.50
CA GLY A 158 -0.46 15.95 -18.20
C GLY A 158 -1.51 15.59 -19.26
N ARG A 159 -1.11 15.02 -20.40
CA ARG A 159 -2.01 14.57 -21.48
C ARG A 159 -1.66 13.17 -21.99
N PRO A 160 -1.70 12.15 -21.12
CA PRO A 160 -1.32 10.80 -21.49
C PRO A 160 -2.24 10.21 -22.59
N GLU A 161 -3.50 10.66 -22.69
CA GLU A 161 -4.42 10.23 -23.76
C GLU A 161 -3.98 10.59 -25.19
N LEU A 162 -3.10 11.59 -25.34
CA LEU A 162 -2.57 12.01 -26.65
C LEU A 162 -1.27 11.26 -27.01
N MET A 163 -0.74 10.43 -26.11
CA MET A 163 0.51 9.71 -26.34
C MET A 163 0.28 8.43 -27.13
N HIS A 164 1.01 8.26 -28.22
CA HIS A 164 0.97 7.05 -29.04
C HIS A 164 2.38 6.57 -29.43
N GLY A 165 2.47 5.31 -29.85
CA GLY A 165 3.71 4.70 -30.33
C GLY A 165 4.86 4.80 -29.32
N GLN A 166 6.02 5.28 -29.77
CA GLN A 166 7.24 5.35 -28.96
C GLN A 166 7.10 6.25 -27.73
N VAL A 167 6.27 7.30 -27.80
CA VAL A 167 6.07 8.23 -26.68
C VAL A 167 5.36 7.54 -25.52
N LEU A 168 4.30 6.80 -25.82
CA LEU A 168 3.58 6.01 -24.82
C LEU A 168 4.46 4.87 -24.26
N ALA A 169 5.25 4.23 -25.11
CA ALA A 169 6.19 3.19 -24.67
C ALA A 169 7.24 3.74 -23.70
N ASN A 170 7.85 4.89 -24.01
CA ASN A 170 8.82 5.56 -23.14
C ASN A 170 8.19 6.02 -21.82
N TYR A 171 6.96 6.54 -21.85
CA TYR A 171 6.22 6.92 -20.65
C TYR A 171 5.88 5.70 -19.77
N THR A 172 5.46 4.60 -20.39
CA THR A 172 5.20 3.33 -19.69
C THR A 172 6.48 2.76 -19.07
N ASN A 173 7.60 2.82 -19.78
CA ASN A 173 8.89 2.36 -19.28
C ASN A 173 9.41 3.21 -18.12
N ALA A 174 9.13 4.52 -18.09
CA ALA A 174 9.45 5.37 -16.94
C ALA A 174 8.78 4.88 -15.65
N TYR A 175 7.50 4.47 -15.72
CA TYR A 175 6.81 3.83 -14.60
C TYR A 175 7.43 2.48 -14.22
N ARG A 176 7.75 1.63 -15.22
CA ARG A 176 8.38 0.32 -14.96
C ARG A 176 9.71 0.47 -14.23
N ILE A 177 10.56 1.43 -14.61
CA ILE A 177 11.82 1.71 -13.92
C ILE A 177 11.56 2.04 -12.44
N LEU A 178 10.61 2.94 -12.16
CA LEU A 178 10.28 3.30 -10.78
C LEU A 178 9.73 2.11 -9.98
N LEU A 179 8.85 1.29 -10.56
CA LEU A 179 8.29 0.11 -9.90
C LEU A 179 9.34 -0.97 -9.64
N VAL A 180 10.29 -1.17 -10.55
CA VAL A 180 11.41 -2.10 -10.36
C VAL A 180 12.35 -1.60 -9.26
N ILE A 181 12.65 -0.30 -9.21
CA ILE A 181 13.41 0.31 -8.09
C ILE A 181 12.66 0.07 -6.77
N THR A 182 11.34 0.26 -6.76
CA THR A 182 10.50 0.04 -5.57
C THR A 182 10.52 -1.43 -5.13
N ALA A 183 10.47 -2.36 -6.07
CA ALA A 183 10.61 -3.79 -5.79
C ALA A 183 12.00 -4.11 -5.19
N ALA A 184 13.08 -3.52 -5.73
CA ALA A 184 14.43 -3.66 -5.17
C ALA A 184 14.55 -3.08 -3.76
N VAL A 185 13.96 -1.91 -3.50
CA VAL A 185 13.89 -1.31 -2.16
C VAL A 185 13.09 -2.19 -1.19
N THR A 186 12.02 -2.85 -1.67
CA THR A 186 11.26 -3.83 -0.88
C THR A 186 12.13 -5.04 -0.51
N MET A 187 13.01 -5.49 -1.42
CA MET A 187 13.98 -6.55 -1.11
C MET A 187 15.03 -6.12 -0.07
N LEU A 188 15.42 -4.84 -0.04
CA LEU A 188 16.25 -4.32 1.06
C LEU A 188 15.50 -4.38 2.40
N ALA A 189 14.21 -4.07 2.43
CA ALA A 189 13.39 -4.25 3.63
C ALA A 189 13.29 -5.72 4.04
N PHE A 190 13.24 -6.66 3.10
CA PHE A 190 13.30 -8.10 3.39
C PHE A 190 14.62 -8.48 4.08
N ILE A 191 15.76 -7.99 3.60
CA ILE A 191 17.06 -8.24 4.24
C ILE A 191 17.05 -7.71 5.68
N LEU A 192 16.49 -6.52 5.92
CA LEU A 192 16.35 -5.98 7.28
C LEU A 192 15.40 -6.82 8.15
N ALA A 193 14.36 -7.41 7.56
CA ALA A 193 13.41 -8.27 8.28
C ALA A 193 14.06 -9.59 8.75
N LEU A 194 15.10 -10.09 8.07
CA LEU A 194 15.85 -11.29 8.50
C LEU A 194 16.48 -11.13 9.89
N PHE A 195 16.86 -9.89 10.24
CA PHE A 195 17.49 -9.55 11.52
C PHE A 195 16.49 -9.40 12.68
N ILE A 196 15.19 -9.37 12.41
CA ILE A 196 14.18 -9.32 13.46
C ILE A 196 14.14 -10.65 14.19
N HIS A 197 14.25 -10.62 15.51
CA HIS A 197 14.09 -11.78 16.38
C HIS A 197 12.75 -11.63 17.08
N ASP A 198 11.81 -12.53 16.80
CA ASP A 198 10.52 -12.60 17.49
C ASP A 198 10.48 -13.79 18.45
N VAL A 199 9.97 -13.53 19.65
CA VAL A 199 9.70 -14.56 20.67
C VAL A 199 8.20 -14.86 20.65
N PRO A 200 7.75 -16.12 20.91
CA PRO A 200 6.33 -16.46 20.95
C PRO A 200 5.48 -15.54 21.83
N ARG A 201 6.04 -15.02 22.92
CA ARG A 201 5.45 -14.01 23.81
C ARG A 201 5.09 -12.68 23.13
N ASP A 202 5.71 -12.36 21.99
CA ASP A 202 5.50 -11.09 21.30
C ASP A 202 4.24 -11.10 20.45
N TYR A 203 3.78 -12.27 19.99
CA TYR A 203 2.59 -12.45 19.16
C TYR A 203 1.54 -13.40 19.75
N ARG A 204 1.84 -14.03 20.90
CA ARG A 204 0.91 -14.82 21.71
C ARG A 204 0.95 -14.34 23.15
N SER A 205 -0.22 -14.31 23.79
CA SER A 205 -0.30 -14.07 25.22
C SER A 205 0.29 -15.27 25.99
N GLU A 206 1.54 -15.19 26.44
CA GLU A 206 2.13 -16.20 27.37
C GLU A 206 1.68 -15.97 28.82
N ALA A 207 0.38 -15.82 29.02
CA ALA A 207 -0.24 -16.01 30.32
C ALA A 207 -1.27 -17.11 30.10
N SER A 208 -0.96 -18.32 30.56
CA SER A 208 -1.89 -19.44 30.79
C SER A 208 -3.33 -19.15 30.37
N GLU A 209 -3.63 -19.18 29.07
CA GLU A 209 -5.01 -19.23 28.63
C GLU A 209 -5.44 -20.65 28.97
N GLU A 210 -6.14 -20.81 30.10
CA GLU A 210 -7.13 -21.89 30.24
C GLU A 210 -7.77 -22.04 28.87
N SER A 211 -7.71 -23.25 28.30
CA SER A 211 -8.23 -23.56 26.98
C SER A 211 -9.64 -22.98 26.84
N THR A 212 -9.76 -21.81 26.21
CA THR A 212 -11.04 -21.11 26.18
C THR A 212 -11.97 -21.95 25.34
N THR A 213 -13.01 -22.49 26.00
CA THR A 213 -13.98 -23.37 25.36
C THR A 213 -14.66 -22.61 24.21
N PRO A 214 -15.15 -23.29 23.16
CA PRO A 214 -15.88 -22.65 22.07
C PRO A 214 -17.00 -21.72 22.56
N ALA A 215 -17.63 -22.07 23.69
CA ALA A 215 -18.64 -21.28 24.37
C ALA A 215 -18.10 -19.95 24.96
N GLN A 216 -16.90 -19.93 25.55
CA GLN A 216 -16.27 -18.71 26.06
C GLN A 216 -15.83 -17.79 24.92
N LYS A 217 -15.31 -18.35 23.81
CA LYS A 217 -15.01 -17.58 22.59
C LYS A 217 -16.28 -16.97 22.02
N ALA A 218 -17.36 -17.75 21.91
CA ALA A 218 -18.66 -17.25 21.45
C ALA A 218 -19.21 -16.15 22.37
N ALA A 219 -19.03 -16.25 23.68
CA ALA A 219 -19.42 -15.22 24.65
C ALA A 219 -18.60 -13.92 24.50
N ILE A 220 -17.29 -14.02 24.24
CA ILE A 220 -16.43 -12.86 23.95
C ILE A 220 -16.84 -12.19 22.63
N TYR A 221 -17.08 -12.95 21.57
CA TYR A 221 -17.61 -12.44 20.30
C TYR A 221 -18.97 -11.76 20.48
N LYS A 222 -19.87 -12.35 21.27
CA LYS A 222 -21.18 -11.77 21.57
C LYS A 222 -21.06 -10.47 22.39
N LYS A 223 -20.08 -10.36 23.27
CA LYS A 223 -19.76 -9.15 24.04
C LYS A 223 -19.14 -8.06 23.17
N LEU A 224 -18.35 -8.42 22.16
CA LEU A 224 -17.83 -7.51 21.13
C LEU A 224 -18.96 -6.98 20.22
N LEU A 225 -19.98 -7.79 19.92
CA LEU A 225 -21.19 -7.42 19.16
C LEU A 225 -22.20 -6.60 19.97
N ASN A 226 -21.73 -5.65 20.78
CA ASN A 226 -22.60 -4.68 21.45
C ASN A 226 -23.03 -3.59 20.46
N LYS A 227 -24.23 -3.01 20.65
CA LYS A 227 -24.79 -1.93 19.82
C LYS A 227 -23.80 -0.79 19.57
N ARG A 228 -23.04 -0.38 20.58
CA ARG A 228 -22.00 0.66 20.45
C ARG A 228 -20.88 0.25 19.50
N THR A 229 -20.38 -0.97 19.63
CA THR A 229 -19.33 -1.51 18.74
C THR A 229 -19.85 -1.67 17.31
N ILE A 230 -21.07 -2.17 17.14
CA ILE A 230 -21.69 -2.34 15.81
C ILE A 230 -21.87 -0.98 15.14
N MET A 231 -22.41 0.03 15.83
CA MET A 231 -22.52 1.39 15.27
C MET A 231 -21.16 1.96 14.90
N TRP A 232 -20.13 1.73 15.72
CA TRP A 232 -18.78 2.20 15.42
C TRP A 232 -18.16 1.47 14.22
N ILE A 233 -18.36 0.16 14.09
CA ILE A 233 -17.95 -0.63 12.92
C ILE A 233 -18.66 -0.12 11.66
N VAL A 234 -19.97 0.11 11.72
CA VAL A 234 -20.76 0.63 10.59
C VAL A 234 -20.28 2.04 10.20
N TYR A 235 -20.02 2.90 11.18
CA TYR A 235 -19.49 4.24 10.95
C TYR A 235 -18.13 4.20 10.25
N ILE A 236 -17.17 3.43 10.78
CA ILE A 236 -15.84 3.28 10.17
C ILE A 236 -15.94 2.63 8.80
N ALA A 237 -16.78 1.63 8.64
CA ALA A 237 -17.00 1.00 7.35
C ALA A 237 -17.53 2.01 6.33
N GLY A 238 -18.49 2.87 6.72
CA GLY A 238 -19.02 3.94 5.88
C GLY A 238 -17.95 4.97 5.48
N VAL A 239 -17.16 5.45 6.44
CA VAL A 239 -16.06 6.41 6.18
C VAL A 239 -15.00 5.80 5.27
N GLN A 240 -14.52 4.59 5.58
CA GLN A 240 -13.52 3.89 4.78
C GLN A 240 -14.03 3.56 3.37
N LEU A 241 -15.30 3.20 3.24
CA LEU A 241 -15.93 2.94 1.95
C LEU A 241 -15.98 4.23 1.13
N GLY A 242 -16.49 5.34 1.70
CA GLY A 242 -16.55 6.64 1.02
C GLY A 242 -15.17 7.13 0.59
N ALA A 243 -14.18 7.03 1.47
CA ALA A 243 -12.81 7.38 1.15
C ALA A 243 -12.23 6.53 0.02
N ARG A 244 -12.35 5.19 0.08
CA ARG A 244 -11.80 4.29 -0.94
C ARG A 244 -12.52 4.40 -2.29
N LEU A 245 -13.79 4.81 -2.30
CA LEU A 245 -14.55 4.99 -3.54
C LEU A 245 -14.10 6.22 -4.34
N ILE A 246 -13.58 7.24 -3.64
CA ILE A 246 -13.23 8.53 -4.24
C ILE A 246 -11.70 8.68 -4.34
N ALA A 247 -10.99 8.53 -3.22
CA ALA A 247 -9.57 8.86 -3.08
C ALA A 247 -8.68 8.08 -4.05
N VAL A 248 -8.99 6.80 -4.27
CA VAL A 248 -8.19 5.91 -5.14
C VAL A 248 -8.26 6.33 -6.61
N TYR A 249 -9.31 7.05 -7.01
CA TYR A 249 -9.48 7.57 -8.37
C TYR A 249 -8.95 9.00 -8.53
N VAL A 250 -8.67 9.72 -7.44
CA VAL A 250 -8.18 11.12 -7.49
C VAL A 250 -6.91 11.26 -8.35
N PRO A 251 -5.87 10.42 -8.23
CA PRO A 251 -4.67 10.54 -9.06
C PRO A 251 -4.97 10.41 -10.55
N ILE A 252 -5.87 9.49 -10.88
CA ILE A 252 -6.32 9.24 -12.26
C ILE A 252 -7.15 10.42 -12.76
N TYR A 253 -8.03 10.97 -11.92
CA TYR A 253 -8.91 12.06 -12.27
C TYR A 253 -8.14 13.36 -12.54
N LEU A 254 -7.23 13.74 -11.65
CA LEU A 254 -6.41 14.95 -11.78
C LEU A 254 -5.57 14.93 -13.05
N ASN A 255 -4.96 13.79 -13.37
CA ASN A 255 -4.05 13.70 -14.51
C ASN A 255 -4.78 13.60 -15.86
N ASN A 256 -5.92 12.91 -15.94
CA ASN A 256 -6.57 12.61 -17.24
C ASN A 256 -7.81 13.45 -17.56
N TYR A 257 -8.46 14.06 -16.57
CA TYR A 257 -9.66 14.87 -16.80
C TYR A 257 -9.36 16.35 -16.59
N LEU A 258 -8.53 16.67 -15.60
CA LEU A 258 -8.09 18.04 -15.33
C LEU A 258 -6.77 18.38 -16.04
N HIS A 259 -6.15 17.42 -16.73
CA HIS A 259 -4.88 17.55 -17.46
C HIS A 259 -3.75 18.16 -16.61
N ILE A 260 -3.76 17.87 -15.31
CA ILE A 260 -2.74 18.36 -14.39
C ILE A 260 -1.47 17.51 -14.58
N PRO A 261 -0.30 18.15 -14.80
CA PRO A 261 0.97 17.45 -14.88
C PRO A 261 1.23 16.48 -13.74
N ARG A 262 1.97 15.40 -14.02
CA ARG A 262 2.12 14.30 -13.07
C ARG A 262 2.85 14.71 -11.79
N ASP A 263 3.84 15.59 -11.90
CA ASP A 263 4.58 16.17 -10.79
C ASP A 263 3.71 17.03 -9.86
N VAL A 264 2.75 17.78 -10.42
CA VAL A 264 1.81 18.60 -9.66
C VAL A 264 0.73 17.72 -9.00
N SER A 265 0.19 16.73 -9.71
CA SER A 265 -0.82 15.81 -9.14
C SER A 265 -0.26 14.98 -7.99
N SER A 266 0.93 14.41 -8.14
CA SER A 266 1.65 13.68 -7.09
C SER A 266 1.93 14.57 -5.87
N SER A 267 2.21 15.86 -6.09
CA SER A 267 2.38 16.83 -5.00
C SER A 267 1.06 17.08 -4.23
N ALA A 268 -0.05 17.21 -4.94
CA ALA A 268 -1.38 17.39 -4.32
C ALA A 268 -1.82 16.15 -3.53
N ILE A 269 -1.54 14.96 -4.04
CA ILE A 269 -1.86 13.69 -3.37
C ILE A 269 -0.99 13.51 -2.13
N GLY A 270 0.29 13.89 -2.18
CA GLY A 270 1.14 13.89 -0.99
C GLY A 270 0.59 14.78 0.14
N VAL A 271 0.02 15.94 -0.18
CA VAL A 271 -0.66 16.80 0.80
C VAL A 271 -1.94 16.16 1.33
N TYR A 272 -2.70 15.47 0.47
CA TYR A 272 -3.88 14.70 0.90
C TYR A 272 -3.53 13.57 1.88
N ASP A 273 -2.45 12.83 1.62
CA ASP A 273 -1.95 11.77 2.51
C ASP A 273 -1.65 12.32 3.92
N LEU A 274 -1.15 13.57 4.03
CA LEU A 274 -0.93 14.25 5.31
C LEU A 274 -2.23 14.62 6.05
N MET A 275 -3.30 14.91 5.31
CA MET A 275 -4.59 15.35 5.88
C MET A 275 -5.51 14.17 6.26
N TYR A 276 -5.35 13.03 5.60
CA TYR A 276 -6.22 11.86 5.77
C TYR A 276 -6.31 11.27 7.20
N PRO A 277 -5.23 11.17 8.00
CA PRO A 277 -5.31 10.65 9.36
C PRO A 277 -5.76 11.66 10.42
N LEU A 278 -6.07 12.91 10.03
CA LEU A 278 -6.63 13.94 10.90
C LEU A 278 -8.17 14.03 10.83
N MET A 279 -8.81 13.27 9.93
CA MET A 279 -10.27 13.12 9.80
C MET A 279 -10.74 11.78 10.36
#